data_AF-A0A6N7XNK7-F1
#
_entry.id   AF-A0A6N7XNK7-F1
#
_cell.length_a   1.000
_cell.length_b   1.000
_cell.length_c   1.000
_cell.angle_alpha   90.00
_cell.angle_beta   90.00
_cell.angle_gamma   90.00
#
_symmetry.space_group_name_H-M   'P 1'
#
loop_
_entity.id
_entity.type
_entity.pdbx_description
1 polymer ?
#
loop_
_entity_poly.entity_id
_entity_poly.type
_entity_poly.pdbx_seq_one_letter_code
_entity_poly.pdbx_strand_id
1 'polypeptide(L)'
;MEQEQPRESSFLALLSRLKYIERWALMRSSRPENLGEHSLEVAMIAHALCVIGNQRYGRHLDAERAALVGMYHDASEIITGDMPTPVKYANGTLREAYRAVEDSAQERLLQTLPNDLRPVYEGIFKSDGSEGDALLRRLVKAADKLSALIKCLDERSAGNTEFVTAERTTRAALDQMATELPEVRDFMNEFLPSYGHTLDQLLYASRPVPRGVPPGATPLRDGGASSGAKDPYGRSAQRRGEERVPRTSPS
;
A
#
# COMPACT_ATOMS: atom_id res chain seq x y z
N MET A 1 -2.77 44.69 -14.62
CA MET A 1 -1.62 44.06 -15.31
C MET A 1 -1.97 42.59 -15.44
N GLU A 2 -2.29 42.15 -16.66
CA GLU A 2 -2.43 40.72 -16.97
C GLU A 2 -1.05 40.11 -16.77
N GLN A 3 -0.89 39.24 -15.77
CA GLN A 3 0.37 38.52 -15.62
C GLN A 3 0.48 37.55 -16.79
N GLU A 4 1.50 37.76 -17.62
CA GLU A 4 1.82 36.94 -18.78
C GLU A 4 2.04 35.50 -18.30
N GLN A 5 1.20 34.56 -18.74
CA GLN A 5 1.31 33.17 -18.31
C GLN A 5 2.61 32.56 -18.84
N PRO A 6 3.35 31.78 -18.02
CA PRO A 6 4.48 31.02 -18.54
C PRO A 6 3.98 30.05 -19.62
N ARG A 7 4.66 30.02 -20.78
CA ARG A 7 4.33 29.13 -21.92
C ARG A 7 4.42 27.64 -21.58
N GLU A 8 5.12 27.28 -20.52
CA GLU A 8 5.41 25.90 -20.12
C GLU A 8 5.03 25.68 -18.65
N SER A 9 4.39 24.55 -18.36
CA SER A 9 4.07 24.11 -17.00
C SER A 9 4.92 22.91 -16.61
N SER A 10 5.56 22.97 -15.45
CA SER A 10 6.34 21.86 -14.89
C SER A 10 5.53 20.94 -13.98
N PHE A 11 4.23 21.19 -13.78
CA PHE A 11 3.38 20.49 -12.82
C PHE A 11 3.39 18.96 -13.00
N LEU A 12 3.05 18.48 -14.20
CA LEU A 12 3.04 17.04 -14.48
C LEU A 12 4.44 16.43 -14.45
N ALA A 13 5.46 17.19 -14.85
CA ALA A 13 6.86 16.74 -14.78
C ALA A 13 7.31 16.56 -13.32
N LEU A 14 6.91 17.46 -12.43
CA LEU A 14 7.13 17.35 -10.98
C LEU A 14 6.42 16.12 -10.44
N LEU A 15 5.11 15.94 -10.69
CA LEU A 15 4.35 14.76 -10.25
C LEU A 15 4.98 13.44 -10.70
N SER A 16 5.54 13.41 -11.92
CA SER A 16 6.22 12.23 -12.43
C SER A 16 7.41 11.81 -11.55
N ARG A 17 7.93 12.68 -10.68
CA ARG A 17 9.04 12.40 -9.77
C ARG A 17 8.63 11.64 -8.51
N LEU A 18 7.34 11.44 -8.23
CA LEU A 18 6.87 10.60 -7.12
C LEU A 18 7.49 9.19 -7.14
N LYS A 19 7.77 8.66 -8.34
CA LYS A 19 8.44 7.36 -8.52
C LYS A 19 9.87 7.30 -7.97
N TYR A 20 10.48 8.43 -7.63
CA TYR A 20 11.85 8.52 -7.10
C TYR A 20 11.89 8.77 -5.59
N ILE A 21 10.74 9.00 -4.94
CA ILE A 21 10.68 9.21 -3.50
C ILE A 21 10.26 7.91 -2.85
N GLU A 22 11.21 7.24 -2.20
CA GLU A 22 10.97 6.00 -1.48
C GLU A 22 10.33 6.29 -0.11
N ARG A 23 9.30 5.51 0.22
CA ARG A 23 8.73 5.47 1.56
C ARG A 23 9.54 4.53 2.44
N TRP A 24 9.44 4.73 3.75
CA TRP A 24 10.12 3.87 4.73
C TRP A 24 11.66 3.89 4.58
N ALA A 25 12.23 5.01 4.11
CA ALA A 25 13.66 5.14 3.81
C ALA A 25 14.58 4.91 5.04
N LEU A 26 14.04 4.99 6.26
CA LEU A 26 14.76 4.70 7.50
C LEU A 26 14.59 3.25 7.98
N MET A 27 13.89 2.40 7.23
CA MET A 27 13.66 1.00 7.56
C MET A 27 14.21 0.09 6.46
N ARG A 28 14.75 -1.07 6.83
CA ARG A 28 15.15 -2.06 5.83
C ARG A 28 13.91 -2.73 5.26
N SER A 29 13.52 -2.34 4.05
CA SER A 29 12.41 -2.96 3.32
C SER A 29 12.88 -4.15 2.49
N SER A 30 12.11 -5.24 2.48
CA SER A 30 12.35 -6.41 1.61
C SER A 30 12.12 -6.05 0.14
N ARG A 31 11.14 -5.19 -0.13
CA ARG A 31 10.90 -4.54 -1.42
C ARG A 31 10.71 -3.04 -1.18
N PRO A 32 11.49 -2.15 -1.81
CA PRO A 32 11.23 -0.71 -1.73
C PRO A 32 9.82 -0.36 -2.25
N GLU A 33 9.20 0.65 -1.65
CA GLU A 33 7.92 1.23 -2.07
C GLU A 33 8.15 2.72 -2.34
N ASN A 34 7.62 3.26 -3.43
CA ASN A 34 7.69 4.69 -3.72
C ASN A 34 6.32 5.37 -3.60
N LEU A 35 6.32 6.70 -3.49
CA LEU A 35 5.10 7.49 -3.36
C LEU A 35 4.11 7.30 -4.52
N GLY A 36 4.58 6.99 -5.73
CA GLY A 36 3.70 6.71 -6.88
C GLY A 36 2.90 5.42 -6.71
N GLU A 37 3.54 4.35 -6.25
CA GLU A 37 2.89 3.07 -5.94
C GLU A 37 1.89 3.24 -4.79
N HIS A 38 2.33 3.90 -3.72
CA HIS A 38 1.50 4.19 -2.56
C HIS A 38 0.27 5.03 -2.92
N SER A 39 0.44 6.14 -3.64
CA SER A 39 -0.66 7.03 -4.01
C SER A 39 -1.72 6.32 -4.85
N LEU A 40 -1.30 5.39 -5.73
CA LEU A 40 -2.22 4.57 -6.51
C LEU A 40 -3.01 3.62 -5.61
N GLU A 41 -2.34 2.93 -4.67
CA GLU A 41 -3.01 2.03 -3.73
C GLU A 41 -4.01 2.79 -2.83
N VAL A 42 -3.62 3.96 -2.31
CA VAL A 42 -4.50 4.83 -1.51
C VAL A 42 -5.71 5.27 -2.31
N ALA A 43 -5.55 5.65 -3.58
CA ALA A 43 -6.67 6.01 -4.44
C ALA A 43 -7.67 4.86 -4.61
N MET A 44 -7.18 3.64 -4.86
CA MET A 44 -8.03 2.45 -5.01
C MET A 44 -8.77 2.12 -3.71
N ILE A 45 -8.09 2.18 -2.57
CA ILE A 45 -8.69 1.91 -1.26
C ILE A 45 -9.69 3.00 -0.89
N ALA A 46 -9.36 4.28 -1.09
CA ALA A 46 -10.26 5.41 -0.77
C ALA A 46 -11.56 5.34 -1.59
N HIS A 47 -11.45 5.01 -2.88
CA HIS A 47 -12.60 4.73 -3.73
C HIS A 47 -13.44 3.57 -3.16
N ALA A 48 -12.80 2.43 -2.84
CA ALA A 48 -13.50 1.27 -2.29
C ALA A 48 -14.23 1.59 -0.98
N LEU A 49 -13.60 2.34 -0.07
CA LEU A 49 -14.22 2.78 1.18
C LEU A 49 -15.46 3.65 0.91
N CYS A 50 -15.41 4.59 -0.04
CA CYS A 50 -16.58 5.38 -0.42
C CYS A 50 -17.69 4.52 -1.02
N VAL A 51 -17.33 3.56 -1.88
CA VAL A 51 -18.30 2.59 -2.44
C VAL A 51 -18.96 1.77 -1.33
N ILE A 52 -18.19 1.25 -0.37
CA ILE A 52 -18.74 0.54 0.80
C ILE A 52 -19.70 1.45 1.57
N GLY A 53 -19.28 2.69 1.84
CA GLY A 53 -20.09 3.72 2.50
C GLY A 53 -21.44 3.95 1.82
N ASN A 54 -21.42 4.12 0.50
CA ASN A 54 -22.62 4.38 -0.27
C ASN A 54 -23.53 3.14 -0.35
N GLN A 55 -22.95 1.96 -0.60
CA GLN A 55 -23.70 0.72 -0.85
C GLN A 55 -24.28 0.11 0.43
N ARG A 56 -23.59 0.24 1.57
CA ARG A 56 -23.97 -0.46 2.81
C ARG A 56 -24.49 0.46 3.90
N TYR A 57 -24.05 1.70 3.91
CA TYR A 57 -24.33 2.65 5.00
C TYR A 57 -25.18 3.84 4.54
N GLY A 58 -25.72 3.79 3.32
CA GLY A 58 -26.64 4.81 2.79
C GLY A 58 -26.00 6.19 2.63
N ARG A 59 -24.67 6.26 2.49
CA ARG A 59 -23.96 7.52 2.28
C ARG A 59 -24.10 8.01 0.84
N HIS A 60 -23.78 9.29 0.64
CA HIS A 60 -23.78 9.94 -0.67
C HIS A 60 -22.43 10.61 -0.92
N LEU A 61 -21.36 9.81 -0.84
CA LEU A 61 -19.98 10.26 -1.04
C LEU A 61 -19.58 10.16 -2.52
N ASP A 62 -18.79 11.12 -2.99
CA ASP A 62 -18.19 11.08 -4.31
C ASP A 62 -16.94 10.18 -4.29
N ALA A 63 -17.08 8.94 -4.76
CA ALA A 63 -16.00 7.97 -4.78
C ALA A 63 -14.90 8.31 -5.81
N GLU A 64 -15.25 8.97 -6.91
CA GLU A 64 -14.29 9.42 -7.94
C GLU A 64 -13.40 10.52 -7.36
N ARG A 65 -14.02 11.48 -6.67
CA ARG A 65 -13.29 12.50 -5.92
C ARG A 65 -12.41 11.90 -4.83
N ALA A 66 -12.87 10.87 -4.12
CA ALA A 66 -12.03 10.19 -3.11
C ALA A 66 -10.78 9.55 -3.73
N ALA A 67 -10.93 8.91 -4.89
CA ALA A 67 -9.79 8.37 -5.65
C ALA A 67 -8.83 9.50 -6.04
N LEU A 68 -9.36 10.61 -6.56
CA LEU A 68 -8.56 11.75 -6.98
C LEU A 68 -7.82 12.41 -5.81
N VAL A 69 -8.48 12.60 -4.66
CA VAL A 69 -7.82 13.10 -3.45
C VAL A 69 -6.71 12.13 -3.01
N GLY A 70 -6.96 10.82 -3.04
CA GLY A 70 -5.95 9.79 -2.74
C GLY A 70 -4.75 9.82 -3.68
N MET A 71 -4.95 10.02 -4.98
CA MET A 71 -3.86 10.11 -5.96
C MET A 71 -2.89 11.28 -5.71
N TYR A 72 -3.38 12.38 -5.14
CA TYR A 72 -2.61 13.62 -4.95
C TYR A 72 -2.23 13.89 -3.50
N HIS A 73 -2.63 13.04 -2.55
CA HIS A 73 -2.56 13.35 -1.11
C HIS A 73 -1.13 13.64 -0.61
N ASP A 74 -0.13 12.95 -1.16
CA ASP A 74 1.30 13.13 -0.84
C ASP A 74 2.06 13.86 -1.97
N ALA A 75 1.38 14.54 -2.90
CA ALA A 75 2.05 15.20 -4.02
C ALA A 75 3.01 16.33 -3.58
N SER A 76 2.77 16.97 -2.43
CA SER A 76 3.69 17.97 -1.85
C SER A 76 5.04 17.37 -1.43
N GLU A 77 5.09 16.06 -1.16
CA GLU A 77 6.30 15.36 -0.71
C GLU A 77 7.38 15.25 -1.80
N ILE A 78 7.07 15.62 -3.04
CA ILE A 78 8.08 15.80 -4.10
C ILE A 78 9.07 16.93 -3.72
N ILE A 79 8.60 17.91 -2.95
CA ILE A 79 9.38 19.08 -2.52
C ILE A 79 9.94 18.87 -1.12
N THR A 80 9.17 18.28 -0.21
CA THR A 80 9.57 18.11 1.20
C THR A 80 10.35 16.81 1.45
N GLY A 81 10.21 15.81 0.57
CA GLY A 81 10.65 14.43 0.77
C GLY A 81 9.67 13.63 1.65
N ASP A 82 9.70 12.30 1.55
CA ASP A 82 8.96 11.45 2.50
C ASP A 82 9.56 11.62 3.89
N MET A 83 8.76 12.21 4.78
CA MET A 83 9.17 12.47 6.16
C MET A 83 8.54 11.42 7.08
N PRO A 84 9.33 10.59 7.79
CA PRO A 84 8.81 9.53 8.63
C PRO A 84 7.83 10.04 9.69
N THR A 85 6.76 9.29 9.92
CA THR A 85 5.70 9.63 10.89
C THR A 85 6.21 10.03 12.28
N PRO A 86 7.20 9.35 12.89
CA PRO A 86 7.72 9.75 14.21
C PRO A 86 8.32 11.16 14.22
N VAL A 87 8.90 11.59 13.09
CA VAL A 87 9.49 12.93 12.95
C VAL A 87 8.40 13.99 12.81
N LYS A 88 7.35 13.71 12.01
CA LYS A 88 6.19 14.61 11.81
C LYS A 88 5.43 14.96 13.11
N TYR A 89 5.46 14.08 14.13
CA TYR A 89 4.66 14.22 15.36
C TYR A 89 5.47 14.35 16.66
N ALA A 90 6.76 14.66 16.60
CA ALA A 90 7.65 14.66 17.77
C ALA A 90 7.25 15.69 18.87
N ASN A 91 6.78 16.89 18.52
CA ASN A 91 6.17 17.85 19.45
C ASN A 91 5.25 18.86 18.72
N GLY A 92 4.47 19.64 19.48
CA GLY A 92 3.47 20.57 18.94
C GLY A 92 4.07 21.65 18.02
N THR A 93 5.19 22.24 18.42
CA THR A 93 5.89 23.28 17.63
C THR A 93 6.43 22.73 16.31
N LEU A 94 7.06 21.56 16.32
CA LEU A 94 7.53 20.90 15.11
C LEU A 94 6.37 20.55 14.19
N ARG A 95 5.25 20.06 14.74
CA ARG A 95 4.07 19.73 13.96
C ARG A 95 3.51 20.94 13.20
N GLU A 96 3.43 22.10 13.86
CA GLU A 96 2.99 23.35 13.22
C GLU A 96 3.97 23.80 12.13
N ALA A 97 5.27 23.73 12.41
CA ALA A 97 6.31 24.05 11.43
C ALA A 97 6.24 23.14 10.20
N TYR A 98 6.07 21.82 10.41
CA TYR A 98 5.92 20.87 9.31
C TYR A 98 4.67 21.14 8.49
N ARG A 99 3.55 21.45 9.15
CA ARG A 99 2.33 21.81 8.43
C ARG A 99 2.53 23.05 7.55
N ALA A 100 3.22 24.08 8.05
CA ALA A 100 3.53 25.27 7.27
C ALA A 100 4.46 24.94 6.07
N VAL A 101 5.40 24.02 6.24
CA VAL A 101 6.27 23.54 5.16
C VAL A 101 5.47 22.78 4.10
N GLU A 102 4.57 21.88 4.50
CA GLU A 102 3.68 21.15 3.58
C GLU A 102 2.74 22.10 2.82
N ASP A 103 2.11 23.05 3.53
CA ASP A 103 1.23 24.05 2.92
C ASP A 103 1.99 24.90 1.88
N SER A 104 3.25 25.28 2.19
CA SER A 104 4.11 26.01 1.27
C SER A 104 4.55 25.18 0.07
N ALA A 105 4.87 23.90 0.27
CA ALA A 105 5.21 22.97 -0.81
C ALA A 105 4.03 22.74 -1.75
N GLN A 106 2.83 22.53 -1.21
CA GLN A 106 1.62 22.38 -1.99
C GLN A 106 1.32 23.64 -2.82
N GLU A 107 1.40 24.82 -2.21
CA GLU A 107 1.23 26.10 -2.89
C GLU A 107 2.25 26.29 -4.02
N ARG A 108 3.52 25.94 -3.77
CA ARG A 108 4.58 25.99 -4.80
C ARG A 108 4.31 25.01 -5.94
N LEU A 109 3.80 23.80 -5.65
CA LEU A 109 3.41 22.85 -6.68
C LEU A 109 2.27 23.41 -7.54
N LEU A 110 1.23 23.96 -6.92
CA LEU A 110 0.08 24.55 -7.61
C LEU A 110 0.44 25.78 -8.45
N GLN A 111 1.42 26.57 -8.02
CA GLN A 111 1.94 27.70 -8.80
C GLN A 111 2.61 27.30 -10.12
N THR A 112 2.93 26.01 -10.31
CA THR A 112 3.49 25.53 -11.58
C THR A 112 2.43 25.24 -12.64
N LEU A 113 1.13 25.29 -12.29
CA LEU A 113 0.02 25.14 -13.23
C LEU A 113 -0.27 26.43 -14.01
N PRO A 114 -0.79 26.34 -15.25
CA PRO A 114 -1.44 27.46 -15.91
C PRO A 114 -2.59 28.04 -15.06
N ASN A 115 -2.78 29.36 -15.10
CA ASN A 115 -3.70 30.06 -14.20
C ASN A 115 -5.16 29.60 -14.36
N ASP A 116 -5.55 29.18 -15.56
CA ASP A 116 -6.88 28.66 -15.87
C ASP A 116 -7.12 27.24 -15.30
N LEU A 117 -6.08 26.41 -15.20
CA LEU A 117 -6.18 25.06 -14.66
C LEU A 117 -6.04 24.99 -13.13
N ARG A 118 -5.30 25.94 -12.55
CA ARG A 118 -4.96 25.96 -11.12
C ARG A 118 -6.18 25.81 -10.18
N PRO A 119 -7.32 26.50 -10.37
CA PRO A 119 -8.47 26.36 -9.48
C PRO A 119 -9.03 24.93 -9.41
N VAL A 120 -8.93 24.16 -10.49
CA VAL A 120 -9.40 22.76 -10.53
C VAL A 120 -8.58 21.89 -9.60
N TYR A 121 -7.24 22.03 -9.64
CA TYR A 121 -6.34 21.26 -8.78
C TYR A 121 -6.39 21.73 -7.33
N GLU A 122 -6.56 23.03 -7.08
CA GLU A 122 -6.75 23.55 -5.72
C GLU A 122 -7.92 22.87 -5.00
N GLY A 123 -9.01 22.57 -5.71
CA GLY A 123 -10.15 21.83 -5.18
C GLY A 123 -9.84 20.37 -4.80
N ILE A 124 -8.75 19.78 -5.30
CA ILE A 124 -8.31 18.43 -4.89
C ILE A 124 -7.62 18.52 -3.52
N PHE A 125 -6.72 19.48 -3.36
CA PHE A 125 -5.93 19.63 -2.14
C PHE A 125 -6.72 20.24 -0.97
N LYS A 126 -7.57 21.23 -1.25
CA LYS A 126 -8.30 21.98 -0.23
C LYS A 126 -9.69 21.39 -0.01
N SER A 127 -10.10 21.32 1.26
CA SER A 127 -11.46 20.94 1.60
C SER A 127 -12.46 22.00 1.15
N ASP A 128 -13.63 21.57 0.67
CA ASP A 128 -14.74 22.49 0.35
C ASP A 128 -15.56 22.89 1.59
N GLY A 129 -15.22 22.35 2.76
CA GLY A 129 -15.86 22.65 4.04
C GLY A 129 -17.18 21.93 4.29
N SER A 130 -17.68 21.15 3.33
CA SER A 130 -18.89 20.34 3.51
C SER A 130 -18.63 19.13 4.42
N GLU A 131 -19.67 18.67 5.11
CA GLU A 131 -19.59 17.46 5.94
C GLU A 131 -19.25 16.22 5.09
N GLY A 132 -19.74 16.17 3.85
CA GLY A 132 -19.44 15.10 2.89
C GLY A 132 -17.97 15.04 2.53
N ASP A 133 -17.36 16.16 2.19
CA ASP A 133 -15.92 16.25 1.88
C ASP A 133 -15.06 15.97 3.13
N ALA A 134 -15.49 16.43 4.31
CA ALA A 134 -14.82 16.12 5.57
C ALA A 134 -14.80 14.60 5.83
N LEU A 135 -15.91 13.91 5.63
CA LEU A 135 -16.01 12.46 5.78
C LEU A 135 -15.20 11.72 4.71
N LEU A 136 -15.28 12.15 3.45
CA LEU A 136 -14.50 11.61 2.34
C LEU A 136 -12.99 11.71 2.62
N ARG A 137 -12.50 12.86 3.11
CA ARG A 137 -11.10 13.05 3.48
C ARG A 137 -10.69 12.20 4.68
N ARG A 138 -11.60 11.96 5.63
CA ARG A 138 -11.37 10.98 6.72
C ARG A 138 -11.22 9.56 6.18
N LEU A 139 -11.98 9.17 5.16
CA LEU A 139 -11.82 7.87 4.49
C LEU A 139 -10.50 7.79 3.70
N VAL A 140 -10.07 8.86 3.02
CA VAL A 140 -8.74 8.89 2.36
C VAL A 140 -7.63 8.72 3.39
N LYS A 141 -7.73 9.38 4.55
CA LYS A 141 -6.79 9.18 5.65
C LYS A 141 -6.80 7.74 6.21
N ALA A 142 -7.96 7.07 6.18
CA ALA A 142 -8.04 5.66 6.53
C ALA A 142 -7.37 4.79 5.46
N ALA A 143 -7.54 5.12 4.19
CA ALA A 143 -6.93 4.43 3.06
C ALA A 143 -5.40 4.51 3.09
N ASP A 144 -4.81 5.68 3.39
CA ASP A 144 -3.37 5.83 3.64
C ASP A 144 -2.87 4.85 4.71
N LYS A 145 -3.58 4.78 5.85
CA LYS A 145 -3.23 3.85 6.94
C LYS A 145 -3.42 2.38 6.56
N LEU A 146 -4.45 2.06 5.78
CA LEU A 146 -4.66 0.70 5.29
C LEU A 146 -3.52 0.28 4.34
N SER A 147 -3.10 1.16 3.42
CA SER A 147 -1.93 0.94 2.56
C SER A 147 -0.65 0.73 3.40
N ALA A 148 -0.41 1.56 4.41
CA ALA A 148 0.72 1.37 5.33
C ALA A 148 0.66 0.03 6.10
N LEU A 149 -0.54 -0.41 6.51
CA LEU A 149 -0.71 -1.71 7.16
C LEU A 149 -0.46 -2.87 6.18
N ILE A 150 -0.95 -2.77 4.94
CA ILE A 150 -0.70 -3.74 3.88
C ILE A 150 0.80 -3.91 3.65
N LYS A 151 1.53 -2.80 3.52
CA LYS A 151 3.00 -2.81 3.44
C LYS A 151 3.65 -3.55 4.61
N CYS A 152 3.19 -3.31 5.84
CA CYS A 152 3.69 -4.04 7.01
C CYS A 152 3.41 -5.55 6.94
N LEU A 153 2.23 -5.95 6.45
CA LEU A 153 1.85 -7.36 6.29
C LEU A 153 2.70 -8.08 5.23
N ASP A 154 3.03 -7.39 4.14
CA ASP A 154 3.92 -7.91 3.09
C ASP A 154 5.34 -8.11 3.61
N GLU A 155 5.86 -7.13 4.36
CA GLU A 155 7.16 -7.23 5.01
C GLU A 155 7.20 -8.38 6.03
N ARG A 156 6.16 -8.52 6.86
CA ARG A 156 6.04 -9.67 7.77
C ARG A 156 5.99 -11.01 7.02
N SER A 157 5.26 -11.07 5.90
CA SER A 157 5.18 -12.26 5.05
C SER A 157 6.52 -12.61 4.41
N ALA A 158 7.37 -11.62 4.15
CA ALA A 158 8.77 -11.80 3.73
C ALA A 158 9.71 -12.20 4.89
N GLY A 159 9.21 -12.32 6.12
CA GLY A 159 10.00 -12.63 7.32
C GLY A 159 10.71 -11.43 7.94
N ASN A 160 10.37 -10.20 7.51
CA ASN A 160 11.00 -8.99 8.02
C ASN A 160 10.35 -8.51 9.32
N THR A 161 11.05 -8.71 10.44
CA THR A 161 10.57 -8.34 11.77
C THR A 161 10.72 -6.85 12.10
N GLU A 162 11.41 -6.07 11.27
CA GLU A 162 11.61 -4.62 11.48
C GLU A 162 10.27 -3.86 11.49
N PHE A 163 9.27 -4.37 10.75
CA PHE A 163 7.96 -3.77 10.61
C PHE A 163 6.96 -4.14 11.72
N VAL A 164 7.30 -5.05 12.65
CA VAL A 164 6.36 -5.53 13.68
C VAL A 164 5.77 -4.39 14.53
N THR A 165 6.60 -3.41 14.90
CA THR A 165 6.11 -2.26 15.69
C THR A 165 5.19 -1.38 14.86
N ALA A 166 5.56 -1.09 13.61
CA ALA A 166 4.75 -0.29 12.68
C ALA A 166 3.41 -0.98 12.35
N GLU A 167 3.41 -2.29 12.16
CA GLU A 167 2.20 -3.09 11.95
C GLU A 167 1.23 -2.92 13.12
N ARG A 168 1.73 -3.12 14.35
CA ARG A 168 0.91 -3.04 15.57
C ARG A 168 0.33 -1.64 15.78
N THR A 169 1.15 -0.59 15.62
CA THR A 169 0.67 0.79 15.82
C THR A 169 -0.30 1.22 14.75
N THR A 170 -0.05 0.85 13.49
CA THR A 170 -0.93 1.17 12.36
C THR A 170 -2.26 0.44 12.48
N ARG A 171 -2.23 -0.86 12.85
CA ARG A 171 -3.45 -1.64 13.11
C ARG A 171 -4.27 -1.04 14.25
N ALA A 172 -3.66 -0.69 15.38
CA ALA A 172 -4.38 -0.08 16.49
C ALA A 172 -5.04 1.26 16.11
N ALA A 173 -4.36 2.08 15.29
CA ALA A 173 -4.96 3.32 14.78
C ALA A 173 -6.15 3.06 13.86
N LEU A 174 -6.08 2.03 13.01
CA LEU A 174 -7.19 1.62 12.15
C LEU A 174 -8.36 1.03 12.95
N ASP A 175 -8.09 0.21 13.96
CA ASP A 175 -9.13 -0.33 14.86
C ASP A 175 -9.87 0.82 15.57
N GLN A 176 -9.15 1.85 15.99
CA GLN A 176 -9.75 3.07 16.55
C GLN A 176 -10.63 3.79 15.51
N MET A 177 -10.13 4.00 14.29
CA MET A 177 -10.91 4.63 13.23
C MET A 177 -12.16 3.81 12.87
N ALA A 178 -12.06 2.48 12.89
CA ALA A 178 -13.15 1.56 12.59
C ALA A 178 -14.31 1.63 13.60
N THR A 179 -14.11 2.23 14.78
CA THR A 179 -15.20 2.47 15.74
C THR A 179 -16.24 3.46 15.20
N GLU A 180 -15.80 4.45 14.42
CA GLU A 180 -16.65 5.51 13.83
C GLU A 180 -16.83 5.34 12.31
N LEU A 181 -15.93 4.60 11.65
CA LEU A 181 -15.93 4.37 10.20
C LEU A 181 -16.17 2.89 9.92
N PRO A 182 -17.44 2.45 9.80
CA PRO A 182 -17.74 1.04 9.57
C PRO A 182 -17.21 0.54 8.21
N GLU A 183 -16.97 1.44 7.24
CA GLU A 183 -16.32 1.10 5.96
C GLU A 183 -14.91 0.52 6.16
N VAL A 184 -14.16 1.08 7.13
CA VAL A 184 -12.80 0.62 7.45
C VAL A 184 -12.86 -0.77 8.08
N ARG A 185 -13.85 -1.01 8.94
CA ARG A 185 -14.08 -2.31 9.57
C ARG A 185 -14.39 -3.39 8.54
N ASP A 186 -15.29 -3.09 7.61
CA ASP A 186 -15.64 -4.00 6.51
C ASP A 186 -14.41 -4.29 5.65
N PHE A 187 -13.63 -3.25 5.32
CA PHE A 187 -12.39 -3.44 4.55
C PHE A 187 -11.42 -4.39 5.26
N MET A 188 -11.21 -4.17 6.56
CA MET A 188 -10.31 -4.98 7.39
C MET A 188 -10.78 -6.43 7.55
N ASN A 189 -12.09 -6.68 7.55
CA ASN A 189 -12.64 -8.02 7.71
C ASN A 189 -12.70 -8.79 6.39
N GLU A 190 -12.95 -8.11 5.28
CA GLU A 190 -13.26 -8.77 4.00
C GLU A 190 -12.08 -8.78 3.03
N PHE A 191 -11.29 -7.71 2.97
CA PHE A 191 -10.24 -7.55 1.97
C PHE A 191 -8.86 -7.79 2.58
N LEU A 192 -8.62 -7.30 3.80
CA LEU A 192 -7.32 -7.42 4.45
C LEU A 192 -6.81 -8.87 4.64
N PRO A 193 -7.65 -9.87 4.95
CA PRO A 193 -7.18 -11.26 5.11
C PRO A 193 -6.57 -11.87 3.84
N SER A 194 -6.84 -11.29 2.67
CA SER A 194 -6.27 -11.77 1.40
C SER A 194 -4.84 -11.28 1.17
N TYR A 195 -4.39 -10.25 1.88
CA TYR A 195 -3.01 -9.78 1.77
C TYR A 195 -2.05 -10.78 2.43
N GLY A 196 -0.95 -11.09 1.76
CA GLY A 196 -0.02 -12.17 2.13
C GLY A 196 -0.38 -13.55 1.57
N HIS A 197 -1.51 -13.69 0.86
CA HIS A 197 -1.75 -14.87 0.04
C HIS A 197 -0.89 -14.86 -1.23
N THR A 198 -0.46 -16.04 -1.64
CA THR A 198 0.17 -16.27 -2.96
C THR A 198 -0.84 -16.03 -4.09
N LEU A 199 -0.33 -15.76 -5.29
CA LEU A 199 -1.18 -15.57 -6.48
C LEU A 199 -2.14 -16.75 -6.70
N ASP A 200 -1.66 -17.99 -6.53
CA ASP A 200 -2.51 -19.18 -6.64
C ASP A 200 -3.64 -19.14 -5.59
N GLN A 201 -3.33 -18.88 -4.33
CA GLN A 201 -4.34 -18.76 -3.27
C GLN A 201 -5.40 -17.69 -3.60
N LEU A 202 -4.99 -16.54 -4.14
CA LEU A 202 -5.91 -15.46 -4.55
C LEU A 202 -6.85 -15.89 -5.70
N LEU A 203 -6.31 -16.60 -6.70
CA LEU A 203 -7.08 -17.06 -7.86
C LEU A 203 -8.00 -18.26 -7.55
N TYR A 204 -7.68 -19.07 -6.52
CA TYR A 204 -8.48 -20.24 -6.13
C TYR A 204 -9.44 -19.98 -4.96
N ALA A 205 -9.20 -18.99 -4.10
CA ALA A 205 -10.08 -18.64 -2.98
C ALA A 205 -11.43 -18.02 -3.43
N SER A 206 -11.51 -17.52 -4.66
CA SER A 206 -12.68 -16.85 -5.24
C SER A 206 -13.64 -17.81 -5.96
N ARG A 207 -13.38 -19.12 -5.94
CA ARG A 207 -14.35 -20.12 -6.43
C ARG A 207 -15.41 -20.41 -5.37
N PRO A 208 -16.71 -20.32 -5.69
CA PRO A 208 -17.75 -20.77 -4.77
C PRO A 208 -17.53 -22.25 -4.45
N VAL A 209 -17.55 -22.59 -3.15
CA VAL A 209 -17.55 -23.98 -2.70
C VAL A 209 -18.72 -24.70 -3.39
N PRO A 210 -18.51 -25.81 -4.11
CA PRO A 210 -19.59 -26.58 -4.70
C PRO A 210 -20.59 -26.96 -3.61
N ARG A 211 -21.88 -26.61 -3.77
CA ARG A 211 -22.92 -27.06 -2.84
C ARG A 211 -22.93 -28.59 -2.85
N GLY A 212 -22.52 -29.20 -1.73
CA GLY A 212 -22.53 -30.65 -1.58
C GLY A 212 -21.37 -31.29 -0.79
N VAL A 213 -20.36 -30.53 -0.35
CA VAL A 213 -19.30 -31.08 0.51
C VAL A 213 -19.71 -30.94 1.99
N PRO A 214 -19.87 -32.04 2.74
CA PRO A 214 -20.21 -31.95 4.16
C PRO A 214 -19.05 -31.35 4.98
N PRO A 215 -19.35 -30.62 6.07
CA PRO A 215 -18.33 -30.03 6.92
C PRO A 215 -17.54 -31.15 7.62
N GLY A 216 -16.25 -31.31 7.27
CA GLY A 216 -15.37 -32.31 7.89
C GLY A 216 -14.33 -32.95 6.96
N ALA A 217 -14.36 -32.69 5.64
CA ALA A 217 -13.30 -33.14 4.76
C ALA A 217 -12.09 -32.21 4.84
N THR A 218 -11.15 -32.53 5.74
CA THR A 218 -9.79 -31.97 5.71
C THR A 218 -9.20 -32.18 4.31
N PRO A 219 -8.58 -31.18 3.67
CA PRO A 219 -7.84 -31.44 2.43
C PRO A 219 -6.79 -32.50 2.74
N LEU A 220 -6.72 -33.56 1.91
CA LEU A 220 -5.71 -34.59 2.06
C LEU A 220 -4.34 -33.92 2.18
N ARG A 221 -3.66 -34.17 3.30
CA ARG A 221 -2.21 -34.05 3.36
C ARG A 221 -1.67 -35.00 2.31
N ASP A 222 -1.08 -34.47 1.25
CA ASP A 222 -0.22 -35.27 0.37
C ASP A 222 1.00 -35.72 1.17
N GLY A 223 0.83 -36.90 1.77
CA GLY A 223 1.85 -37.64 2.49
C GLY A 223 1.90 -39.05 1.93
N GLY A 224 2.87 -39.29 1.04
CA GLY A 224 3.60 -40.54 1.05
C GLY A 224 3.59 -41.37 -0.24
N ALA A 225 4.81 -41.81 -0.56
CA ALA A 225 5.18 -43.05 -1.23
C ALA A 225 5.42 -43.00 -2.75
N SER A 226 6.73 -43.05 -3.04
CA SER A 226 7.37 -43.74 -4.14
C SER A 226 6.52 -44.77 -4.90
N SER A 227 6.37 -44.56 -6.21
CA SER A 227 6.48 -45.64 -7.20
C SER A 227 6.94 -45.02 -8.52
N GLY A 228 7.86 -45.72 -9.18
CA GLY A 228 8.75 -45.12 -10.17
C GLY A 228 8.13 -44.80 -11.52
N ALA A 229 8.62 -43.72 -12.14
CA ALA A 229 8.71 -43.58 -13.59
C ALA A 229 9.73 -42.49 -13.97
N LYS A 230 10.87 -42.96 -14.50
CA LYS A 230 11.74 -42.41 -15.56
C LYS A 230 12.11 -40.92 -15.54
N ASP A 231 13.39 -40.71 -15.23
CA ASP A 231 14.21 -39.52 -15.52
C ASP A 231 14.14 -39.12 -17.02
N PRO A 232 13.76 -37.87 -17.37
CA PRO A 232 13.71 -37.38 -18.74
C PRO A 232 15.06 -36.87 -19.28
N TYR A 233 16.16 -36.92 -18.52
CA TYR A 233 17.48 -36.48 -18.98
C TYR A 233 18.50 -37.62 -18.92
N GLY A 234 18.53 -38.42 -19.98
CA GLY A 234 19.56 -39.43 -20.21
C GLY A 234 20.97 -38.84 -20.16
N ARG A 235 21.71 -39.15 -19.09
CA ARG A 235 23.18 -39.17 -19.08
C ARG A 235 23.67 -40.49 -18.50
N SER A 236 24.20 -41.32 -19.38
CA SER A 236 24.91 -42.56 -19.09
C SER A 236 26.23 -42.24 -18.37
N ALA A 237 26.28 -42.47 -17.06
CA ALA A 237 27.54 -42.55 -16.32
C ALA A 237 27.99 -44.02 -16.24
N GLN A 238 29.01 -44.36 -17.04
CA GLN A 238 29.71 -45.63 -17.02
C GLN A 238 30.39 -45.82 -15.65
N ARG A 239 30.08 -46.93 -14.99
CA ARG A 239 30.75 -47.41 -13.76
C ARG A 239 32.17 -47.86 -14.10
N ARG A 240 33.15 -47.41 -13.32
CA ARG A 240 34.34 -48.21 -12.97
C ARG A 240 34.41 -48.29 -11.45
N GLY A 241 34.51 -49.52 -10.96
CA GLY A 241 34.60 -49.84 -9.54
C GLY A 241 36.04 -49.80 -9.02
N GLU A 242 36.08 -49.90 -7.69
CA GLU A 242 37.20 -50.35 -6.84
C GLU A 242 38.34 -49.32 -6.71
N GLU A 243 38.79 -48.91 -5.53
CA GLU A 243 39.12 -49.69 -4.34
C GLU A 243 39.22 -48.76 -3.10
N ARG A 244 38.93 -49.29 -1.90
CA ARG A 244 39.14 -48.65 -0.60
C ARG A 244 40.55 -48.93 -0.08
N VAL A 245 41.28 -47.94 0.46
CA VAL A 245 42.13 -48.08 1.68
C VAL A 245 42.24 -46.70 2.40
N PRO A 246 42.26 -46.60 3.75
CA PRO A 246 42.20 -45.33 4.50
C PRO A 246 43.54 -44.89 5.15
N ARG A 247 43.48 -43.73 5.87
CA ARG A 247 44.47 -43.13 6.82
C ARG A 247 45.44 -42.13 6.16
N THR A 248 45.83 -40.96 6.70
CA THR A 248 45.85 -40.33 8.05
C THR A 248 46.17 -38.83 7.86
N SER A 249 45.70 -37.96 8.76
CA SER A 249 46.37 -36.71 9.15
C SER A 249 46.94 -36.91 10.59
N PRO A 250 47.85 -36.09 11.16
CA PRO A 250 48.28 -34.74 10.74
C PRO A 250 49.80 -34.45 10.90
N SER A 251 50.23 -33.29 10.42
CA SER A 251 51.18 -32.36 11.08
C SER A 251 50.84 -30.94 10.65
#